data_AF-A0A955TA90-F1
#
_entry.id   AF-A0A955TA90-F1
#
_cell.length_a   1.000
_cell.length_b   1.000
_cell.length_c   1.000
_cell.angle_alpha   90.00
_cell.angle_beta   90.00
_cell.angle_gamma   90.00
#
_symmetry.space_group_name_H-M   'P 1'
#
loop_
_entity.id
_entity.type
_entity.pdbx_description
1 polymer ?
#
loop_
_entity_poly.entity_id
_entity_poly.type
_entity_poly.pdbx_seq_one_letter_code
_entity_poly.pdbx_strand_id
1 'polypeptide(L)'
;IPYLTVYSYDRNVTNLGESRMNINSASEAQIRSRLEGKLKEQVIDSIVAFKKDRQIEDLVDFLRGDTAEAKKETGDQENKEGSRNRSNQTASDEKKGENESSEEEVSSASSGATLLSNEDFQVLLNEFTTRDEKILPGLVNVNTASYAVLLALPGMTEELAETIVNRKKSEAGGFTSVGELASLDGMTLDTFSKLLPHITVRSNVFEAQAIGYVPKRKAYAAIQAFIDRGGEGPVYRYYRIRR
;
A
#
# COMPACT_ATOMS: atom_id res chain seq x y z
N ILE A 1 -18.26 22.75 7.44
CA ILE A 1 -17.32 21.77 6.85
C ILE A 1 -17.93 20.37 7.00
N PRO A 2 -18.35 19.66 5.93
CA PRO A 2 -18.73 18.25 6.04
C PRO A 2 -17.67 17.38 5.35
N TYR A 3 -16.52 17.14 5.99
CA TYR A 3 -15.46 16.27 5.45
C TYR A 3 -15.42 14.88 6.10
N LEU A 4 -16.56 14.35 6.54
CA LEU A 4 -16.59 12.99 7.04
C LEU A 4 -17.84 12.25 6.56
N THR A 5 -17.66 11.38 5.57
CA THR A 5 -18.50 10.20 5.46
C THR A 5 -18.22 9.38 6.72
N VAL A 6 -19.12 9.44 7.69
CA VAL A 6 -19.06 8.67 8.96
C VAL A 6 -19.01 7.16 8.72
N TYR A 7 -19.22 6.73 7.46
CA TYR A 7 -19.18 5.34 7.01
C TYR A 7 -18.24 5.19 5.80
N SER A 8 -16.92 5.18 6.04
CA SER A 8 -15.95 4.64 5.07
C SER A 8 -15.57 3.22 5.48
N TYR A 9 -15.57 2.29 4.54
CA TYR A 9 -15.09 0.94 4.74
C TYR A 9 -14.63 0.32 3.43
N ASP A 10 -13.76 -0.68 3.54
CA ASP A 10 -13.42 -1.58 2.45
C ASP A 10 -13.88 -3.01 2.74
N ARG A 11 -14.13 -3.78 1.69
CA ARG A 11 -14.37 -5.22 1.83
C ARG A 11 -13.02 -5.92 1.81
N ASN A 12 -12.85 -6.91 2.67
CA ASN A 12 -11.62 -7.68 2.74
C ASN A 12 -11.58 -8.73 1.61
N VAL A 13 -11.50 -8.24 0.37
CA VAL A 13 -11.59 -9.02 -0.86
C VAL A 13 -10.49 -8.63 -1.85
N THR A 14 -10.17 -9.55 -2.76
CA THR A 14 -9.29 -9.30 -3.89
C THR A 14 -9.93 -8.31 -4.88
N ASN A 15 -9.17 -7.87 -5.87
CA ASN A 15 -9.69 -7.13 -7.02
C ASN A 15 -10.77 -7.88 -7.82
N LEU A 16 -10.83 -9.21 -7.70
CA LEU A 16 -11.87 -10.06 -8.31
C LEU A 16 -13.09 -10.26 -7.40
N GLY A 17 -13.08 -9.70 -6.18
CA GLY A 17 -14.19 -9.80 -5.23
C GLY A 17 -14.21 -11.05 -4.36
N GLU A 18 -13.20 -11.92 -4.47
CA GLU A 18 -13.02 -13.10 -3.63
C GLU A 18 -12.50 -12.70 -2.24
N SER A 19 -12.88 -13.40 -1.17
CA SER A 19 -12.34 -13.07 0.16
C SER A 19 -10.83 -13.22 0.20
N ARG A 20 -10.12 -12.23 0.77
CA ARG A 20 -8.68 -12.38 1.01
C ARG A 20 -8.45 -13.43 2.07
N MET A 21 -7.37 -14.17 1.91
CA MET A 21 -7.03 -15.26 2.82
C MET A 21 -6.17 -14.72 3.96
N ASN A 22 -6.48 -15.11 5.20
CA ASN A 22 -5.60 -14.77 6.31
C ASN A 22 -4.33 -15.63 6.22
N ILE A 23 -3.18 -14.98 6.07
CA ILE A 23 -1.89 -15.64 5.84
C ILE A 23 -1.50 -16.55 7.01
N ASN A 24 -1.91 -16.21 8.24
CA ASN A 24 -1.55 -16.95 9.45
C ASN A 24 -2.35 -18.25 9.59
N SER A 25 -3.64 -18.22 9.27
CA SER A 25 -4.53 -19.39 9.35
C SER A 25 -4.52 -20.26 8.09
N ALA A 26 -3.99 -19.75 6.97
CA ALA A 26 -3.84 -20.51 5.73
C ALA A 26 -2.86 -21.69 5.87
N SER A 27 -3.25 -22.85 5.33
CA SER A 27 -2.34 -23.98 5.15
C SER A 27 -1.38 -23.73 3.97
N GLU A 28 -0.24 -24.43 3.97
CA GLU A 28 0.73 -24.32 2.87
C GLU A 28 0.08 -24.60 1.50
N ALA A 29 -0.76 -25.65 1.42
CA ALA A 29 -1.48 -26.00 0.20
C ALA A 29 -2.42 -24.88 -0.27
N GLN A 30 -3.08 -24.19 0.67
CA GLN A 30 -3.94 -23.05 0.35
C GLN A 30 -3.13 -21.85 -0.15
N ILE A 31 -1.98 -21.56 0.45
CA ILE A 31 -1.09 -20.48 -0.01
C ILE A 31 -0.59 -20.76 -1.43
N ARG A 32 -0.09 -21.98 -1.68
CA ARG A 32 0.40 -22.40 -3.00
C ARG A 32 -0.70 -22.28 -4.06
N SER A 33 -1.86 -22.88 -3.81
CA SER A 33 -2.98 -22.84 -4.76
C SER A 33 -3.48 -21.41 -5.02
N ARG A 34 -3.43 -20.52 -4.01
CA ARG A 34 -3.87 -19.12 -4.15
C ARG A 34 -2.93 -18.29 -5.03
N LEU A 35 -1.64 -18.60 -5.00
CA LEU A 35 -0.56 -17.88 -5.70
C LEU A 35 -0.13 -18.55 -7.01
N GLU A 36 -0.59 -19.77 -7.27
CA GLU A 36 -0.32 -20.51 -8.50
C GLU A 36 -0.68 -19.69 -9.74
N GLY A 37 0.27 -19.58 -10.68
CA GLY A 37 0.12 -18.79 -11.91
C GLY A 37 0.16 -17.28 -11.71
N LYS A 38 0.24 -16.77 -10.47
CA LYS A 38 0.40 -15.34 -10.15
C LYS A 38 1.83 -14.99 -9.78
N LEU A 39 2.52 -15.89 -9.07
CA LEU A 39 3.92 -15.73 -8.65
C LEU A 39 4.76 -16.93 -9.11
N LYS A 40 6.08 -16.73 -9.19
CA LYS A 40 7.05 -17.82 -9.47
C LYS A 40 7.11 -18.78 -8.28
N GLU A 41 7.31 -20.07 -8.55
CA GLU A 41 7.35 -21.11 -7.50
C GLU A 41 8.38 -20.82 -6.39
N GLN A 42 9.56 -20.32 -6.76
CA GLN A 42 10.61 -19.94 -5.81
C GLN A 42 10.16 -18.84 -4.83
N VAL A 43 9.32 -17.92 -5.30
CA VAL A 43 8.77 -16.83 -4.48
C VAL A 43 7.70 -17.39 -3.53
N ILE A 44 6.86 -18.32 -4.02
CA ILE A 44 5.86 -19.01 -3.21
C ILE A 44 6.53 -19.83 -2.10
N ASP A 45 7.58 -20.58 -2.42
CA ASP A 45 8.40 -21.32 -1.45
C ASP A 45 8.97 -20.41 -0.38
N SER A 46 9.46 -19.23 -0.79
CA SER A 46 10.00 -18.21 0.11
C SER A 46 8.93 -17.67 1.05
N ILE A 47 7.71 -17.40 0.55
CA ILE A 47 6.57 -16.96 1.36
C ILE A 47 6.18 -18.03 2.39
N VAL A 48 6.05 -19.28 1.95
CA VAL A 48 5.68 -20.42 2.81
C VAL A 48 6.75 -20.63 3.89
N ALA A 49 8.02 -20.61 3.52
CA ALA A 49 9.14 -20.76 4.44
C ALA A 49 9.18 -19.62 5.47
N PHE A 50 8.95 -18.39 5.03
CA PHE A 50 8.91 -17.22 5.92
C PHE A 50 7.77 -17.31 6.95
N LYS A 51 6.60 -17.83 6.55
CA LYS A 51 5.43 -18.03 7.42
C LYS A 51 5.57 -19.22 8.37
N LYS A 52 6.29 -20.29 8.00
CA LYS A 52 6.28 -21.59 8.69
C LYS A 52 6.43 -21.51 10.21
N ASP A 53 7.35 -20.66 10.67
CA ASP A 53 7.71 -20.56 12.09
C ASP A 53 7.34 -19.20 12.70
N ARG A 54 6.42 -18.45 12.08
CA ARG A 54 6.14 -17.05 12.45
C ARG A 54 4.67 -16.70 12.35
N GLN A 55 4.23 -15.85 13.27
CA GLN A 55 3.00 -15.09 13.09
C GLN A 55 3.34 -13.81 12.34
N ILE A 56 2.68 -13.60 11.21
CA ILE A 56 2.84 -12.40 10.40
C ILE A 56 1.87 -11.35 10.96
N GLU A 57 2.43 -10.35 11.64
CA GLU A 57 1.66 -9.20 12.11
C GLU A 57 1.45 -8.19 10.97
N ASP A 58 2.48 -7.99 10.16
CA ASP A 58 2.50 -7.07 9.04
C ASP A 58 3.01 -7.76 7.76
N LEU A 59 2.27 -7.60 6.68
CA LEU A 59 2.68 -8.12 5.37
C LEU A 59 3.96 -7.41 4.88
N VAL A 60 4.25 -6.18 5.31
CA VAL A 60 5.50 -5.48 4.96
C VAL A 60 6.76 -6.25 5.42
N ASP A 61 6.64 -7.19 6.38
CA ASP A 61 7.75 -8.07 6.76
C ASP A 61 8.27 -8.92 5.58
N PHE A 62 7.41 -9.24 4.61
CA PHE A 62 7.82 -9.92 3.37
C PHE A 62 8.61 -9.00 2.41
N LEU A 63 8.54 -7.68 2.55
CA LEU A 63 9.46 -6.78 1.86
C LEU A 63 10.78 -6.66 2.62
N ARG A 64 10.75 -6.52 3.95
CA ARG A 64 11.97 -6.38 4.76
C ARG A 64 12.94 -7.55 4.58
N GLY A 65 12.41 -8.75 4.39
CA GLY A 65 13.22 -9.97 4.33
C GLY A 65 13.91 -10.30 5.64
N ASP A 66 13.47 -9.68 6.75
CA ASP A 66 14.02 -9.89 8.08
C ASP A 66 13.94 -11.38 8.41
N THR A 67 15.05 -12.09 8.30
CA THR A 67 15.21 -13.36 9.00
C THR A 67 15.19 -13.03 10.50
N ALA A 68 14.53 -13.87 11.31
CA ALA A 68 14.25 -13.62 12.72
C ALA A 68 15.49 -13.45 13.63
N GLU A 69 16.70 -13.38 13.06
CA GLU A 69 17.96 -13.16 13.76
C GLU A 69 18.23 -11.67 14.02
N ALA A 70 17.70 -10.74 13.20
CA ALA A 70 18.03 -9.32 13.31
C ALA A 70 17.31 -8.57 14.47
N LYS A 71 16.21 -9.11 15.03
CA LYS A 71 15.49 -8.48 16.16
C LYS A 71 16.03 -8.87 17.56
N LYS A 72 17.10 -9.68 17.64
CA LYS A 72 17.71 -10.05 18.93
C LYS A 72 18.93 -9.23 19.36
N GLU A 73 19.51 -8.38 18.50
CA GLU A 73 20.79 -7.69 18.78
C GLU A 73 20.70 -6.16 18.89
N THR A 74 19.52 -5.58 19.15
CA THR A 74 19.41 -4.14 19.48
C THR A 74 19.01 -3.92 20.93
N GLY A 75 19.64 -4.67 21.83
CA GLY A 75 19.75 -4.35 23.24
C GLY A 75 21.24 -4.29 23.60
N ASP A 76 21.68 -3.13 24.08
CA ASP A 76 23.01 -2.84 24.60
C ASP A 76 24.14 -2.73 23.57
N GLN A 77 24.41 -1.49 23.14
CA GLN A 77 25.78 -0.94 23.21
C GLN A 77 25.76 0.59 23.10
N GLU A 78 25.80 1.24 24.26
CA GLU A 78 26.47 2.53 24.39
C GLU A 78 27.87 2.40 23.79
N ASN A 79 28.29 3.36 22.95
CA ASN A 79 29.72 3.59 22.82
C ASN A 79 30.09 5.05 22.64
N LYS A 80 31.07 5.41 23.44
CA LYS A 80 31.75 6.68 23.56
C LYS A 80 32.65 6.94 22.35
N GLU A 81 32.84 8.23 22.11
CA GLU A 81 33.96 8.92 21.46
C GLU A 81 35.18 8.11 21.01
N GLY A 82 35.71 8.44 19.82
CA GLY A 82 37.10 8.10 19.48
C GLY A 82 37.50 8.33 18.03
N SER A 83 37.92 9.56 17.73
CA SER A 83 38.63 10.00 16.51
C SER A 83 39.70 9.01 15.99
N ARG A 84 39.78 8.80 14.66
CA ARG A 84 41.02 9.05 13.88
C ARG A 84 40.87 8.89 12.37
N ASN A 85 41.42 9.91 11.73
CA ASN A 85 41.63 10.18 10.32
C ASN A 85 42.68 9.23 9.69
N ARG A 86 42.48 8.73 8.46
CA ARG A 86 43.60 8.45 7.54
C ARG A 86 43.15 8.34 6.07
N SER A 87 43.51 9.35 5.31
CA SER A 87 43.58 9.42 3.85
C SER A 87 44.66 8.51 3.27
N ASN A 88 44.43 7.91 2.10
CA ASN A 88 45.37 8.02 0.98
C ASN A 88 44.77 7.64 -0.38
N GLN A 89 45.13 8.46 -1.37
CA GLN A 89 44.88 8.38 -2.81
C GLN A 89 45.87 7.44 -3.51
N THR A 90 45.50 6.90 -4.68
CA THR A 90 46.13 6.98 -6.05
C THR A 90 45.63 5.81 -6.92
N ALA A 91 44.97 6.06 -8.07
CA ALA A 91 45.49 6.12 -9.46
C ALA A 91 46.19 4.81 -9.91
N SER A 92 46.03 4.19 -11.08
CA SER A 92 45.35 4.38 -12.37
C SER A 92 45.56 3.07 -13.16
N ASP A 93 44.68 2.68 -14.11
CA ASP A 93 45.09 2.19 -15.44
C ASP A 93 43.91 1.66 -16.30
N GLU A 94 44.01 1.96 -17.59
CA GLU A 94 43.07 1.71 -18.68
C GLU A 94 43.11 0.25 -19.20
N LYS A 95 41.97 -0.29 -19.66
CA LYS A 95 41.91 -0.97 -20.96
C LYS A 95 40.49 -1.20 -21.51
N LYS A 96 40.36 -0.89 -22.81
CA LYS A 96 39.24 -1.12 -23.73
C LYS A 96 38.79 -2.59 -23.83
N GLY A 97 37.49 -2.76 -24.05
CA GLY A 97 36.88 -3.93 -24.68
C GLY A 97 35.40 -3.66 -24.99
N GLU A 98 35.06 -3.56 -26.26
CA GLU A 98 33.68 -3.50 -26.78
C GLU A 98 33.04 -4.90 -26.67
N ASN A 99 31.80 -5.02 -26.18
CA ASN A 99 30.84 -5.96 -26.75
C ASN A 99 29.38 -5.61 -26.39
N GLU A 100 28.50 -6.03 -27.30
CA GLU A 100 27.11 -5.65 -27.49
C GLU A 100 26.12 -6.28 -26.48
N SER A 101 25.02 -5.53 -26.28
CA SER A 101 23.64 -5.97 -25.99
C SER A 101 23.37 -7.06 -24.93
N SER A 102 23.01 -6.62 -23.73
CA SER A 102 21.83 -7.13 -23.00
C SER A 102 21.36 -6.03 -22.05
N GLU A 103 20.11 -5.58 -22.21
CA GLU A 103 19.46 -4.69 -21.24
C GLU A 103 19.17 -5.49 -19.96
N GLU A 104 20.14 -5.56 -19.06
CA GLU A 104 19.93 -5.90 -17.66
C GLU A 104 19.84 -4.59 -16.87
N GLU A 105 18.62 -4.17 -16.53
CA GLU A 105 18.41 -3.14 -15.51
C GLU A 105 18.76 -3.72 -14.13
N VAL A 106 20.04 -3.60 -13.77
CA VAL A 106 20.52 -3.81 -12.40
C VAL A 106 20.69 -2.44 -11.76
N SER A 107 19.62 -1.89 -11.18
CA SER A 107 19.67 -0.64 -10.44
C SER A 107 20.07 -0.90 -8.97
N SER A 108 21.33 -0.57 -8.70
CA SER A 108 21.89 -0.03 -7.46
C SER A 108 21.46 -0.65 -6.12
N ALA A 109 22.41 -1.40 -5.55
CA ALA A 109 22.40 -1.88 -4.18
C ALA A 109 22.25 -0.78 -3.11
N SER A 110 21.29 -0.99 -2.21
CA SER A 110 21.41 -0.65 -0.80
C SER A 110 20.94 -1.84 0.03
N SER A 111 21.77 -2.21 1.01
CA SER A 111 21.75 -3.40 1.85
C SER A 111 20.40 -3.85 2.41
N GLY A 112 20.13 -5.15 2.25
CA GLY A 112 18.98 -5.89 2.78
C GLY A 112 18.34 -6.68 1.65
N ALA A 113 18.53 -8.00 1.61
CA ALA A 113 17.87 -8.83 0.59
C ALA A 113 16.35 -8.81 0.85
N THR A 114 15.62 -7.98 0.11
CA THR A 114 14.16 -8.00 0.11
C THR A 114 13.69 -9.38 -0.34
N LEU A 115 12.83 -10.02 0.45
CA LEU A 115 12.34 -11.36 0.15
C LEU A 115 11.43 -11.36 -1.09
N LEU A 116 10.70 -10.26 -1.31
CA LEU A 116 9.82 -10.04 -2.45
C LEU A 116 10.21 -8.79 -3.23
N SER A 117 9.98 -8.83 -4.55
CA SER A 117 9.90 -7.61 -5.35
C SER A 117 8.65 -6.79 -4.97
N ASN A 118 8.62 -5.51 -5.34
CA ASN A 118 7.43 -4.67 -5.10
C ASN A 118 6.21 -5.19 -5.87
N GLU A 119 6.41 -5.74 -7.05
CA GLU A 119 5.39 -6.33 -7.90
C GLU A 119 4.81 -7.60 -7.25
N ASP A 120 5.67 -8.51 -6.77
CA ASP A 120 5.25 -9.73 -6.08
C ASP A 120 4.51 -9.39 -4.77
N PHE A 121 4.96 -8.34 -4.08
CA PHE A 121 4.31 -7.86 -2.87
C PHE A 121 2.92 -7.28 -3.13
N GLN A 122 2.71 -6.58 -4.24
CA GLN A 122 1.38 -6.12 -4.65
C GLN A 122 0.41 -7.27 -4.88
N VAL A 123 0.88 -8.38 -5.46
CA VAL A 123 0.09 -9.62 -5.59
C VAL A 123 -0.23 -10.16 -4.20
N LEU A 124 0.77 -10.27 -3.30
CA LEU A 124 0.55 -10.74 -1.94
C LEU A 124 -0.53 -9.92 -1.20
N LEU A 125 -0.46 -8.58 -1.26
CA LEU A 125 -1.45 -7.68 -0.64
C LEU A 125 -2.87 -7.85 -1.20
N ASN A 126 -2.98 -8.18 -2.49
CA ASN A 126 -4.28 -8.42 -3.12
C ASN A 126 -4.89 -9.73 -2.62
N GLU A 127 -4.07 -10.78 -2.47
CA GLU A 127 -4.54 -12.15 -2.18
C GLU A 127 -4.70 -12.42 -0.67
N PHE A 128 -3.86 -11.82 0.15
CA PHE A 128 -3.74 -12.11 1.58
C PHE A 128 -4.00 -10.92 2.49
N THR A 129 -4.23 -11.23 3.75
CA THR A 129 -4.45 -10.29 4.85
C THR A 129 -3.94 -10.92 6.16
N THR A 130 -3.77 -10.12 7.20
CA THR A 130 -3.53 -10.61 8.58
C THR A 130 -4.80 -10.56 9.42
N ARG A 131 -5.93 -10.17 8.81
CA ARG A 131 -7.21 -9.83 9.45
C ARG A 131 -8.34 -10.69 8.91
N ASP A 132 -9.15 -11.28 9.79
CA ASP A 132 -10.28 -12.15 9.41
C ASP A 132 -11.57 -11.37 9.14
N GLU A 133 -11.63 -10.08 9.49
CA GLU A 133 -12.84 -9.29 9.32
C GLU A 133 -13.20 -9.15 7.84
N LYS A 134 -14.47 -9.44 7.50
CA LYS A 134 -14.97 -9.28 6.13
C LYS A 134 -15.02 -7.81 5.68
N ILE A 135 -15.12 -6.89 6.64
CA ILE A 135 -15.25 -5.45 6.44
C ILE A 135 -14.16 -4.75 7.24
N LEU A 136 -13.41 -3.87 6.59
CA LEU A 136 -12.34 -3.07 7.16
C LEU A 136 -12.85 -1.63 7.31
N PRO A 137 -13.24 -1.19 8.52
CA PRO A 137 -13.78 0.14 8.73
C PRO A 137 -12.69 1.21 8.75
N GLY A 138 -13.04 2.44 8.39
CA GLY A 138 -12.20 3.62 8.63
C GLY A 138 -10.97 3.76 7.73
N LEU A 139 -10.87 2.98 6.66
CA LEU A 139 -9.77 3.12 5.70
C LEU A 139 -9.93 4.41 4.89
N VAL A 140 -8.80 5.10 4.70
CA VAL A 140 -8.68 6.32 3.91
C VAL A 140 -8.36 5.95 2.47
N ASN A 141 -9.24 6.34 1.53
CA ASN A 141 -8.94 6.16 0.12
C ASN A 141 -7.88 7.19 -0.33
N VAL A 142 -6.67 6.71 -0.60
CA VAL A 142 -5.54 7.57 -0.99
C VAL A 142 -5.79 8.28 -2.32
N ASN A 143 -6.63 7.75 -3.22
CA ASN A 143 -6.96 8.39 -4.49
C ASN A 143 -7.90 9.60 -4.35
N THR A 144 -8.63 9.71 -3.24
CA THR A 144 -9.61 10.80 -3.03
C THR A 144 -9.35 11.63 -1.78
N ALA A 145 -8.47 11.17 -0.89
CA ALA A 145 -8.08 11.89 0.33
C ALA A 145 -7.46 13.26 -0.01
N SER A 146 -7.87 14.27 0.76
CA SER A 146 -7.24 15.60 0.71
C SER A 146 -5.87 15.57 1.38
N TYR A 147 -5.04 16.57 1.09
CA TYR A 147 -3.73 16.73 1.72
C TYR A 147 -3.80 16.70 3.26
N ALA A 148 -4.74 17.44 3.85
CA ALA A 148 -4.92 17.47 5.31
C ALA A 148 -5.34 16.10 5.90
N VAL A 149 -6.11 15.30 5.16
CA VAL A 149 -6.47 13.94 5.59
C VAL A 149 -5.27 13.00 5.50
N LEU A 150 -4.42 13.13 4.46
CA LEU A 150 -3.20 12.35 4.35
C LEU A 150 -2.25 12.64 5.51
N LEU A 151 -2.03 13.91 5.84
CA LEU A 151 -1.18 14.32 6.97
C LEU A 151 -1.64 13.80 8.34
N ALA A 152 -2.92 13.45 8.47
CA ALA A 152 -3.44 12.86 9.70
C ALA A 152 -3.12 11.35 9.83
N LEU A 153 -2.58 10.71 8.79
CA LEU A 153 -2.24 9.29 8.81
C LEU A 153 -0.93 9.04 9.60
N PRO A 154 -0.83 7.92 10.35
CA PRO A 154 0.37 7.59 11.10
C PRO A 154 1.60 7.47 10.22
N GLY A 155 2.68 8.18 10.57
CA GLY A 155 3.94 8.15 9.83
C GLY A 155 3.98 8.97 8.54
N MET A 156 2.90 9.66 8.17
CA MET A 156 2.88 10.56 7.01
C MET A 156 3.76 11.79 7.23
N THR A 157 4.50 12.19 6.20
CA THR A 157 5.24 13.47 6.16
C THR A 157 4.61 14.43 5.15
N GLU A 158 4.98 15.71 5.21
CA GLU A 158 4.51 16.72 4.25
C GLU A 158 4.95 16.37 2.82
N GLU A 159 6.20 15.95 2.66
CA GLU A 159 6.78 15.57 1.37
C GLU A 159 6.04 14.35 0.78
N LEU A 160 5.80 13.32 1.59
CA LEU A 160 5.10 12.11 1.12
C LEU A 160 3.63 12.40 0.76
N ALA A 161 2.96 13.25 1.54
CA ALA A 161 1.59 13.66 1.25
C ALA A 161 1.52 14.48 -0.05
N GLU A 162 2.50 15.37 -0.30
CA GLU A 162 2.63 16.08 -1.57
C GLU A 162 2.89 15.13 -2.74
N THR A 163 3.81 14.19 -2.59
CA THR A 163 4.10 13.14 -3.58
C THR A 163 2.82 12.37 -3.95
N ILE A 164 2.02 11.95 -2.97
CA ILE A 164 0.74 11.28 -3.20
C ILE A 164 -0.25 12.19 -3.95
N VAL A 165 -0.36 13.47 -3.57
CA VAL A 165 -1.26 14.43 -4.26
C VAL A 165 -0.81 14.70 -5.70
N ASN A 166 0.49 14.79 -5.94
CA ASN A 166 1.07 15.03 -7.25
C ASN A 166 0.91 13.79 -8.15
N ARG A 167 1.14 12.59 -7.61
CA ARG A 167 0.93 11.32 -8.31
C ARG A 167 -0.51 11.19 -8.82
N LYS A 168 -1.52 11.58 -8.04
CA LYS A 168 -2.93 11.57 -8.47
C LYS A 168 -3.22 12.44 -9.70
N LYS A 169 -2.46 13.53 -9.87
CA LYS A 169 -2.65 14.52 -10.94
C LYS A 169 -1.80 14.22 -12.17
N SER A 170 -0.85 13.29 -12.07
CA SER A 170 0.02 12.94 -13.17
C SER A 170 -0.71 12.09 -14.20
N GLU A 171 -0.09 11.92 -15.37
CA GLU A 171 -0.63 11.07 -16.45
C GLU A 171 -0.79 9.61 -16.04
N ALA A 172 -0.02 9.16 -15.04
CA ALA A 172 -0.12 7.81 -14.48
C ALA A 172 -1.40 7.61 -13.63
N GLY A 173 -2.16 8.67 -13.32
CA GLY A 173 -3.45 8.61 -12.64
C GLY A 173 -3.38 8.26 -11.15
N GLY A 174 -4.46 7.69 -10.61
CA GLY A 174 -4.50 7.20 -9.23
C GLY A 174 -3.75 5.88 -9.05
N PHE A 175 -3.55 5.47 -7.80
CA PHE A 175 -3.01 4.17 -7.43
C PHE A 175 -4.05 3.07 -7.67
N THR A 176 -3.63 1.94 -8.24
CA THR A 176 -4.49 0.76 -8.48
C THR A 176 -4.36 -0.28 -7.37
N SER A 177 -3.25 -0.25 -6.63
CA SER A 177 -3.00 -1.05 -5.44
C SER A 177 -2.38 -0.18 -4.33
N VAL A 178 -2.67 -0.52 -3.06
CA VAL A 178 -1.96 0.11 -1.93
C VAL A 178 -0.46 -0.24 -1.92
N GLY A 179 -0.07 -1.34 -2.56
CA GLY A 179 1.33 -1.74 -2.66
C GLY A 179 2.17 -0.84 -3.56
N GLU A 180 1.58 -0.11 -4.50
CA GLU A 180 2.30 0.90 -5.31
C GLU A 180 2.88 2.02 -4.46
N LEU A 181 2.30 2.28 -3.27
CA LEU A 181 2.80 3.31 -2.38
C LEU A 181 4.17 2.95 -1.78
N ALA A 182 4.54 1.67 -1.74
CA ALA A 182 5.84 1.21 -1.26
C ALA A 182 7.00 1.78 -2.09
N SER A 183 6.75 2.06 -3.38
CA SER A 183 7.76 2.54 -4.33
C SER A 183 7.80 4.08 -4.43
N LEU A 184 7.07 4.81 -3.60
CA LEU A 184 7.08 6.27 -3.63
C LEU A 184 8.39 6.82 -3.06
N ASP A 185 8.90 7.88 -3.68
CA ASP A 185 10.03 8.63 -3.15
C ASP A 185 9.72 9.15 -1.73
N GLY A 186 10.61 8.86 -0.79
CA GLY A 186 10.43 9.18 0.63
C GLY A 186 9.60 8.16 1.42
N MET A 187 9.08 7.11 0.80
CA MET A 187 8.43 6.00 1.51
C MET A 187 9.47 5.06 2.11
N THR A 188 9.44 4.91 3.43
CA THR A 188 10.22 3.88 4.13
C THR A 188 9.35 2.67 4.47
N LEU A 189 9.94 1.48 4.66
CA LEU A 189 9.19 0.30 5.08
C LEU A 189 8.54 0.46 6.47
N ASP A 190 9.13 1.24 7.38
CA ASP A 190 8.52 1.56 8.68
C ASP A 190 7.30 2.49 8.52
N THR A 191 7.42 3.54 7.72
CA THR A 191 6.29 4.42 7.39
C THR A 191 5.17 3.62 6.70
N PHE A 192 5.53 2.81 5.71
CA PHE A 192 4.55 2.04 4.95
C PHE A 192 3.82 1.00 5.81
N SER A 193 4.56 0.32 6.70
CA SER A 193 4.03 -0.57 7.74
C SER A 193 2.99 0.10 8.62
N LYS A 194 3.26 1.35 9.07
CA LYS A 194 2.31 2.14 9.85
C LYS A 194 1.11 2.62 9.04
N LEU A 195 1.28 2.89 7.74
CA LEU A 195 0.21 3.40 6.88
C LEU A 195 -0.75 2.31 6.41
N LEU A 196 -0.23 1.13 6.07
CA LEU A 196 -0.96 0.04 5.41
C LEU A 196 -2.30 -0.33 6.08
N PRO A 197 -2.43 -0.37 7.43
CA PRO A 197 -3.68 -0.68 8.11
C PRO A 197 -4.76 0.41 8.02
N HIS A 198 -4.41 1.61 7.54
CA HIS A 198 -5.27 2.80 7.55
C HIS A 198 -5.67 3.29 6.16
N ILE A 199 -5.17 2.66 5.10
CA ILE A 199 -5.34 3.13 3.72
C ILE A 199 -6.02 2.10 2.83
N THR A 200 -6.67 2.58 1.78
CA THR A 200 -7.18 1.80 0.66
C THR A 200 -7.06 2.62 -0.63
N VAL A 201 -7.26 2.00 -1.78
CA VAL A 201 -7.44 2.65 -3.09
C VAL A 201 -8.89 2.56 -3.59
N ARG A 202 -9.76 1.87 -2.84
CA ARG A 202 -11.16 1.56 -3.20
C ARG A 202 -12.15 2.39 -2.41
N SER A 203 -13.39 2.44 -2.89
CA SER A 203 -14.52 3.06 -2.20
C SER A 203 -15.78 2.24 -2.38
N ASN A 204 -16.51 2.00 -1.29
CA ASN A 204 -17.85 1.40 -1.32
C ASN A 204 -18.97 2.42 -1.11
N VAL A 205 -18.66 3.59 -0.55
CA VAL A 205 -19.63 4.64 -0.26
C VAL A 205 -19.31 5.88 -1.07
N PHE A 206 -20.32 6.42 -1.75
CA PHE A 206 -20.21 7.55 -2.68
C PHE A 206 -21.19 8.64 -2.29
N GLU A 207 -20.78 9.89 -2.47
CA GLU A 207 -21.69 11.03 -2.42
C GLU A 207 -22.17 11.35 -3.83
N ALA A 208 -23.49 11.46 -4.01
CA ALA A 208 -24.12 11.94 -5.22
C ALA A 208 -24.82 13.27 -4.96
N GLN A 209 -24.63 14.23 -5.86
CA GLN A 209 -25.35 15.51 -5.86
C GLN A 209 -26.11 15.64 -7.19
N ALA A 210 -27.41 15.93 -7.09
CA ALA A 210 -28.27 16.16 -8.25
C ALA A 210 -28.95 17.52 -8.11
N ILE A 211 -28.93 18.35 -9.15
CA ILE A 211 -29.55 19.68 -9.15
C ILE A 211 -30.58 19.75 -10.28
N GLY A 212 -31.83 20.05 -9.93
CA GLY A 212 -32.90 20.30 -10.88
C GLY A 212 -33.23 21.78 -10.92
N TYR A 213 -33.43 22.33 -12.12
CA TYR A 213 -33.83 23.72 -12.35
C TYR A 213 -35.07 23.79 -13.25
N VAL A 214 -36.05 24.60 -12.87
CA VAL A 214 -37.28 24.85 -13.63
C VAL A 214 -37.30 26.32 -14.08
N PRO A 215 -36.89 26.63 -15.33
CA PRO A 215 -36.72 28.00 -15.80
C PRO A 215 -37.98 28.86 -15.68
N LYS A 216 -39.14 28.31 -16.06
CA LYS A 216 -40.43 29.03 -16.04
C LYS A 216 -40.83 29.54 -14.66
N ARG A 217 -40.39 28.86 -13.60
CA ARG A 217 -40.71 29.20 -12.20
C ARG A 217 -39.52 29.80 -11.45
N LYS A 218 -38.35 29.93 -12.11
CA LYS A 218 -37.06 30.29 -11.48
C LYS A 218 -36.79 29.47 -10.20
N ALA A 219 -37.23 28.22 -10.18
CA ALA A 219 -37.13 27.35 -9.03
C ALA A 219 -35.99 26.34 -9.24
N TYR A 220 -35.20 26.07 -8.20
CA TYR A 220 -34.25 24.98 -8.19
C TYR A 220 -34.45 24.11 -6.95
N ALA A 221 -33.97 22.87 -7.04
CA ALA A 221 -33.82 21.98 -5.91
C ALA A 221 -32.56 21.15 -6.11
N ALA A 222 -31.81 20.94 -5.04
CA ALA A 222 -30.67 20.05 -5.04
C ALA A 222 -30.93 18.86 -4.10
N ILE A 223 -30.44 17.70 -4.45
CA ILE A 223 -30.46 16.49 -3.62
C ILE A 223 -29.02 16.11 -3.38
N GLN A 224 -28.68 15.86 -2.11
CA GLN A 224 -27.41 15.24 -1.73
C GLN A 224 -27.75 13.86 -1.17
N ALA A 225 -27.13 12.81 -1.69
CA ALA A 225 -27.33 11.43 -1.28
C ALA A 225 -26.01 10.72 -1.02
N PHE A 226 -25.97 9.84 -0.03
CA PHE A 226 -24.88 8.88 0.18
C PHE A 226 -25.33 7.50 -0.24
N ILE A 227 -24.59 6.89 -1.16
CA ILE A 227 -24.92 5.64 -1.83
C ILE A 227 -23.83 4.62 -1.48
N ASP A 228 -24.24 3.51 -0.87
CA ASP A 228 -23.39 2.37 -0.59
C ASP A 228 -23.55 1.33 -1.69
N ARG A 229 -22.46 0.94 -2.34
CA ARG A 229 -22.41 -0.04 -3.43
C ARG A 229 -21.70 -1.34 -3.05
N GLY A 230 -21.42 -1.57 -1.76
CA GLY A 230 -20.65 -2.74 -1.33
C GLY A 230 -21.43 -4.06 -1.31
N GLY A 231 -22.77 -4.01 -1.41
CA GLY A 231 -23.65 -5.19 -1.43
C GLY A 231 -24.08 -5.65 -2.83
N GLU A 232 -25.17 -6.42 -2.91
CA GLU A 232 -25.75 -6.90 -4.18
C GLU A 232 -26.35 -5.79 -5.06
N GLY A 233 -26.49 -4.58 -4.51
CA GLY A 233 -26.97 -3.41 -5.24
C GLY A 233 -26.71 -2.12 -4.47
N PRO A 234 -26.93 -0.96 -5.12
CA PRO A 234 -26.76 0.34 -4.48
C PRO A 234 -27.84 0.57 -3.43
N VAL A 235 -27.43 0.96 -2.22
CA VAL A 235 -28.29 1.29 -1.09
C VAL A 235 -28.10 2.75 -0.70
N TYR A 236 -29.17 3.53 -0.68
CA TYR A 236 -29.13 4.89 -0.15
C TYR A 236 -29.00 4.84 1.38
N ARG A 237 -27.86 5.28 1.90
CA ARG A 237 -27.62 5.37 3.36
C ARG A 237 -28.25 6.63 3.95
N TYR A 238 -28.26 7.70 3.18
CA TYR A 238 -28.83 8.99 3.58
C TYR A 238 -29.14 9.82 2.34
N TYR A 239 -30.18 10.65 2.39
CA TYR A 239 -30.34 11.74 1.45
C TYR A 239 -31.00 12.95 2.11
N ARG A 240 -30.74 14.13 1.55
CA ARG A 240 -31.44 15.37 1.90
C ARG A 240 -31.70 16.24 0.70
N ILE A 241 -32.81 16.96 0.74
CA ILE A 241 -33.14 18.00 -0.24
C ILE A 241 -32.58 19.33 0.30
N ARG A 242 -31.78 20.01 -0.52
CA ARG A 242 -31.36 21.39 -0.33
C ARG A 242 -32.21 22.26 -1.26
N ARG A 243 -33.01 23.15 -0.68
CA ARG A 243 -33.78 24.16 -1.42
C ARG A 243 -33.02 25.49 -1.35
#